data_AF-A0A8H6XUR8-F1
#
_entry.id   AF-A0A8H6XUR8-F1
#
_cell.length_a   1.000
_cell.length_b   1.000
_cell.length_c   1.000
_cell.angle_alpha   90.00
_cell.angle_beta   90.00
_cell.angle_gamma   90.00
#
_symmetry.space_group_name_H-M   'P 1'
#
loop_
_entity.id
_entity.type
_entity.pdbx_description
1 polymer ?
#
loop_
_entity_poly.entity_id
_entity_poly.type
_entity_poly.pdbx_seq_one_letter_code
_entity_poly.pdbx_strand_id
1 'polypeptide(L)'
;MNEYKKLLKTCAGSVNISIGGEIDLDFLRALYEMRPRRLAFTVPNMFFTCDLGGFIHPLFESVTHLDLYHGSRLPANQFNWETWSELASIPTLTHLALSHCIACSILSQVVSHCRRLAVAIVATYSWEREDSVYYSQNLGFADTRVVVMVLSADYDADWEIGARGGEDFWIRAEAFVNRKRAGEIDSTPSRCCVP
;
A
#
# COMPACT_ATOMS: atom_id res chain seq x y z
N MET A 1 13.28 -21.99 9.64
CA MET A 1 12.93 -20.93 10.62
C MET A 1 14.12 -20.08 11.11
N ASN A 2 15.39 -20.52 11.04
CA ASN A 2 16.54 -19.70 11.50
C ASN A 2 17.20 -18.82 10.41
N GLU A 3 16.84 -18.97 9.13
CA GLU A 3 17.51 -18.27 8.04
C GLU A 3 17.06 -16.81 7.89
N TYR A 4 15.77 -16.51 8.05
CA TYR A 4 15.29 -15.12 7.97
C TYR A 4 15.88 -14.26 9.11
N LYS A 5 16.08 -14.81 10.32
CA LYS A 5 16.73 -14.07 11.42
C LYS A 5 18.16 -13.66 11.08
N LYS A 6 18.89 -14.50 10.35
CA LYS A 6 20.22 -14.15 9.85
C LYS A 6 20.13 -13.09 8.76
N LEU A 7 19.17 -13.23 7.84
CA LEU A 7 18.92 -12.26 6.77
C LEU A 7 18.55 -10.86 7.31
N LEU A 8 17.61 -10.78 8.25
CA LEU A 8 17.19 -9.51 8.86
C LEU A 8 18.34 -8.84 9.61
N LYS A 9 19.22 -9.63 10.25
CA LYS A 9 20.45 -9.10 10.86
C LYS A 9 21.43 -8.53 9.83
N THR A 10 21.56 -9.16 8.66
CA THR A 10 22.40 -8.61 7.57
C THR A 10 21.79 -7.38 6.91
N CYS A 11 20.47 -7.23 7.00
CA CYS A 11 19.72 -6.09 6.49
C CYS A 11 19.49 -5.01 7.56
N ALA A 12 20.27 -4.99 8.65
CA ALA A 12 20.16 -3.97 9.69
C ALA A 12 20.31 -2.56 9.07
N GLY A 13 19.28 -1.73 9.19
CA GLY A 13 19.22 -0.39 8.59
C GLY A 13 18.43 -0.30 7.28
N SER A 14 17.97 -1.42 6.71
CA SER A 14 17.02 -1.39 5.59
C SER A 14 15.70 -0.75 6.03
N VAL A 15 15.32 0.36 5.38
CA VAL A 15 14.07 1.09 5.64
C VAL A 15 12.96 0.74 4.64
N ASN A 16 13.28 0.00 3.59
CA ASN A 16 12.37 -0.47 2.56
C ASN A 16 12.26 -1.98 2.67
N ILE A 17 11.07 -2.50 2.97
CA ILE A 17 10.85 -3.93 3.19
C ILE A 17 9.58 -4.38 2.47
N SER A 18 9.68 -5.45 1.70
CA SER A 18 8.57 -6.15 1.06
C SER A 18 8.53 -7.60 1.54
N ILE A 19 7.33 -8.10 1.86
CA ILE A 19 7.15 -9.41 2.50
C ILE A 19 6.15 -10.25 1.70
N GLY A 20 6.65 -11.24 0.98
CA GLY A 20 5.88 -12.19 0.16
C GLY A 20 5.69 -13.57 0.80
N GLY A 21 5.32 -13.65 2.08
CA GLY A 21 5.12 -14.93 2.77
C GLY A 21 4.64 -14.77 4.21
N GLU A 22 4.30 -15.88 4.86
CA GLU A 22 3.78 -15.89 6.23
C GLU A 22 4.71 -15.18 7.21
N ILE A 23 4.10 -14.45 8.14
CA ILE A 23 4.79 -13.65 9.15
C ILE A 23 4.53 -14.28 10.52
N ASP A 24 5.60 -14.64 11.23
CA ASP A 24 5.55 -15.08 12.62
C ASP A 24 5.93 -13.93 13.59
N LEU A 25 5.66 -14.11 14.89
CA LEU A 25 5.93 -13.10 15.92
C LEU A 25 7.41 -12.71 16.03
N ASP A 26 8.32 -13.65 15.76
CA ASP A 26 9.75 -13.40 15.82
C ASP A 26 10.22 -12.54 14.64
N PHE A 27 9.67 -12.78 13.45
CA PHE A 27 9.87 -11.96 12.27
C PHE A 27 9.38 -10.53 12.51
N LEU A 28 8.20 -10.36 13.10
CA LEU A 28 7.64 -9.04 13.42
C LEU A 28 8.47 -8.27 14.42
N ARG A 29 8.99 -8.95 15.45
CA ARG A 29 9.89 -8.31 16.41
C ARG A 29 11.15 -7.80 15.72
N ALA A 30 11.76 -8.62 14.86
CA ALA A 30 12.92 -8.21 14.09
C ALA A 30 12.58 -7.06 13.13
N LEU A 31 11.41 -7.10 12.50
CA LEU A 31 10.92 -6.04 11.61
C LEU A 31 10.69 -4.72 12.36
N TYR A 32 10.15 -4.76 13.57
CA TYR A 32 9.98 -3.59 14.44
C TYR A 32 11.33 -2.95 14.78
N GLU A 33 12.35 -3.75 15.10
CA GLU A 33 13.70 -3.25 15.39
C GLU A 33 14.34 -2.53 14.19
N MET A 34 13.97 -2.91 12.96
CA MET A 34 14.46 -2.27 11.73
C MET A 34 13.84 -0.89 11.47
N ARG A 35 12.69 -0.58 12.07
CA ARG A 35 11.93 0.68 11.86
C ARG A 35 11.72 1.03 10.38
N PRO A 36 11.03 0.15 9.62
CA PRO A 36 10.79 0.41 8.20
C PRO A 36 9.99 1.71 8.00
N ARG A 37 10.28 2.38 6.89
CA ARG A 37 9.52 3.54 6.40
C ARG A 37 8.64 3.16 5.23
N ARG A 38 9.10 2.24 4.38
CA ARG A 38 8.33 1.68 3.28
C ARG A 38 8.12 0.20 3.54
N LEU A 39 6.85 -0.19 3.69
CA LEU A 39 6.48 -1.54 4.05
C LEU A 39 5.42 -2.07 3.06
N ALA A 40 5.68 -3.23 2.49
CA ALA A 40 4.76 -3.92 1.59
C ALA A 40 4.52 -5.35 2.09
N PHE A 41 3.28 -5.82 2.12
CA PHE A 41 2.96 -7.21 2.47
C PHE A 41 1.58 -7.65 1.98
N THR A 42 1.37 -8.96 1.94
CA THR A 42 0.04 -9.51 1.67
C THR A 42 -0.87 -9.45 2.90
N VAL A 43 -2.09 -8.99 2.70
CA VAL A 43 -3.09 -8.77 3.78
C VAL A 43 -3.35 -9.99 4.66
N PRO A 44 -3.45 -11.23 4.13
CA PRO A 44 -3.69 -12.39 4.99
C PRO A 44 -2.63 -12.56 6.10
N ASN A 45 -1.40 -12.11 5.87
CA ASN A 45 -0.31 -12.23 6.83
C ASN A 45 -0.41 -11.29 8.04
N MET A 46 -1.33 -10.34 8.03
CA MET A 46 -1.44 -9.36 9.11
C MET A 46 -2.65 -9.61 9.99
N PHE A 47 -3.80 -9.94 9.37
CA PHE A 47 -5.07 -10.06 10.11
C PHE A 47 -5.33 -11.46 10.67
N PHE A 48 -4.72 -12.51 10.13
CA PHE A 48 -5.07 -13.89 10.49
C PHE A 48 -4.00 -14.64 11.26
N THR A 49 -2.74 -14.32 11.03
CA THR A 49 -1.62 -15.10 11.57
C THR A 49 -1.22 -14.64 12.97
N CYS A 50 -1.75 -13.50 13.42
CA CYS A 50 -1.09 -12.73 14.46
C CYS A 50 -2.09 -11.85 15.23
N ASP A 51 -2.31 -12.16 16.52
CA ASP A 51 -3.13 -11.38 17.46
C ASP A 51 -2.41 -10.08 17.90
N LEU A 52 -1.82 -9.37 16.95
CA LEU A 52 -0.88 -8.25 17.16
C LEU A 52 -1.56 -6.91 17.47
N GLY A 53 -2.88 -6.88 17.56
CA GLY A 53 -3.62 -5.63 17.60
C GLY A 53 -3.57 -4.84 16.28
N GLY A 54 -3.48 -5.55 15.15
CA GLY A 54 -3.63 -4.95 13.81
C GLY A 54 -2.65 -3.81 13.52
N PHE A 55 -3.18 -2.67 13.05
CA PHE A 55 -2.36 -1.50 12.69
C PHE A 55 -1.94 -0.64 13.89
N ILE A 56 -2.37 -1.00 15.11
CA ILE A 56 -1.97 -0.33 16.36
C ILE A 56 -0.56 -0.79 16.79
N HIS A 57 -0.03 -1.86 16.19
CA HIS A 57 1.29 -2.38 16.53
C HIS A 57 2.40 -1.32 16.34
N PRO A 58 3.37 -1.17 17.28
CA PRO A 58 4.44 -0.16 17.21
C PRO A 58 5.31 -0.18 15.94
N LEU A 59 5.29 -1.30 15.19
CA LEU A 59 5.89 -1.40 13.85
C LEU A 59 5.45 -0.27 12.91
N PHE A 60 4.21 0.19 13.01
CA PHE A 60 3.66 1.18 12.10
C PHE A 60 3.99 2.63 12.50
N GLU A 61 4.62 2.87 13.66
CA GLU A 61 4.95 4.23 14.12
C GLU A 61 5.91 4.98 13.19
N SER A 62 6.74 4.27 12.41
CA SER A 62 7.68 4.87 11.45
C SER A 62 7.27 4.70 9.99
N VAL A 63 6.19 3.95 9.72
CA VAL A 63 5.78 3.63 8.35
C VAL A 63 5.13 4.84 7.70
N THR A 64 5.71 5.29 6.58
CA THR A 64 5.19 6.40 5.79
C THR A 64 4.54 5.93 4.49
N HIS A 65 5.02 4.81 3.92
CA HIS A 65 4.47 4.16 2.74
C HIS A 65 4.06 2.74 3.07
N LEU A 66 2.79 2.44 2.86
CA LEU A 66 2.22 1.13 3.11
C LEU A 66 1.60 0.58 1.82
N ASP A 67 2.04 -0.60 1.42
CA ASP A 67 1.49 -1.32 0.28
C ASP A 67 0.82 -2.62 0.73
N LEU A 68 -0.49 -2.69 0.50
CA LEU A 68 -1.35 -3.79 0.92
C LEU A 68 -1.91 -4.44 -0.32
N TYR A 69 -1.29 -5.53 -0.72
CA TYR A 69 -1.72 -6.31 -1.87
C TYR A 69 -2.33 -7.63 -1.44
N HIS A 70 -3.21 -8.12 -2.29
CA HIS A 70 -4.04 -9.25 -1.98
C HIS A 70 -3.51 -10.52 -2.64
N GLY A 71 -2.92 -11.43 -1.87
CA GLY A 71 -2.34 -12.67 -2.39
C GLY A 71 -3.34 -13.81 -2.67
N SER A 72 -4.39 -13.94 -1.85
CA SER A 72 -5.34 -15.08 -1.91
C SER A 72 -6.72 -14.67 -1.42
N ARG A 73 -7.81 -14.87 -2.18
CA ARG A 73 -9.20 -14.41 -1.90
C ARG A 73 -9.53 -14.29 -0.38
N LEU A 74 -9.67 -13.06 0.11
CA LEU A 74 -10.18 -12.81 1.46
C LEU A 74 -11.67 -13.14 1.46
N PRO A 75 -12.22 -13.61 2.59
CA PRO A 75 -13.66 -13.66 2.79
C PRO A 75 -14.31 -12.29 2.52
N ALA A 76 -15.45 -12.29 1.83
CA ALA A 76 -16.13 -11.06 1.42
C ALA A 76 -16.47 -10.12 2.61
N ASN A 77 -16.71 -10.69 3.79
CA ASN A 77 -17.00 -9.95 5.01
C ASN A 77 -15.80 -9.17 5.57
N GLN A 78 -14.61 -9.25 4.97
CA GLN A 78 -13.42 -8.52 5.44
C GLN A 78 -13.11 -7.26 4.64
N PHE A 79 -13.88 -7.01 3.58
CA PHE A 79 -13.82 -5.78 2.82
C PHE A 79 -14.82 -4.76 3.39
N ASN A 80 -14.66 -4.42 4.68
CA ASN A 80 -15.48 -3.41 5.37
C ASN A 80 -14.59 -2.40 6.09
N TRP A 81 -15.10 -1.23 6.43
CA TRP A 81 -14.26 -0.20 7.07
C TRP A 81 -13.87 -0.57 8.50
N GLU A 82 -14.73 -1.25 9.25
CA GLU A 82 -14.50 -1.59 10.65
C GLU A 82 -13.19 -2.39 10.82
N THR A 83 -12.94 -3.37 9.94
CA THR A 83 -11.70 -4.16 9.89
C THR A 83 -10.45 -3.32 9.57
N TRP A 84 -10.60 -2.25 8.80
CA TRP A 84 -9.48 -1.45 8.27
C TRP A 84 -9.34 -0.08 8.92
N SER A 85 -10.23 0.24 9.86
CA SER A 85 -10.34 1.57 10.47
C SER A 85 -9.07 1.97 11.23
N GLU A 86 -8.31 1.01 11.72
CA GLU A 86 -7.03 1.24 12.38
C GLU A 86 -5.95 1.82 11.45
N LEU A 87 -6.10 1.75 10.11
CA LEU A 87 -5.22 2.47 9.18
C LEU A 87 -5.16 3.98 9.50
N ALA A 88 -6.28 4.55 9.95
CA ALA A 88 -6.35 5.96 10.34
C ALA A 88 -5.57 6.27 11.62
N SER A 89 -5.19 5.23 12.40
CA SER A 89 -4.40 5.40 13.62
C SER A 89 -2.89 5.46 13.36
N ILE A 90 -2.42 5.06 12.17
CA ILE A 90 -0.99 5.07 11.84
C ILE A 90 -0.49 6.51 11.75
N PRO A 91 0.34 6.98 12.69
CA PRO A 91 0.57 8.40 12.88
C PRO A 91 1.40 9.02 11.75
N THR A 92 2.23 8.24 11.05
CA THR A 92 3.15 8.74 10.00
C THR A 92 2.71 8.38 8.58
N LEU A 93 1.57 7.71 8.41
CA LEU A 93 1.15 7.23 7.10
C LEU A 93 0.83 8.41 6.18
N THR A 94 1.52 8.47 5.04
CA THR A 94 1.35 9.51 4.00
C THR A 94 1.05 8.91 2.65
N HIS A 95 1.45 7.66 2.42
CA HIS A 95 1.33 6.96 1.15
C HIS A 95 0.71 5.59 1.41
N LEU A 96 -0.38 5.30 0.72
CA LEU A 96 -1.08 4.02 0.83
C LEU A 96 -1.39 3.47 -0.55
N ALA A 97 -1.04 2.21 -0.79
CA ALA A 97 -1.40 1.46 -1.97
C ALA A 97 -2.27 0.29 -1.53
N LEU A 98 -3.41 0.14 -2.20
CA LEU A 98 -4.37 -0.91 -1.97
C LEU A 98 -4.60 -1.65 -3.27
N SER A 99 -4.61 -2.98 -3.24
CA SER A 99 -5.13 -3.75 -4.37
C SER A 99 -6.59 -3.38 -4.64
N HIS A 100 -7.02 -3.44 -5.90
CA HIS A 100 -8.33 -2.97 -6.35
C HIS A 100 -9.49 -3.48 -5.48
N CYS A 101 -9.48 -4.77 -5.11
CA CYS A 101 -10.55 -5.40 -4.35
C CYS A 101 -10.75 -4.78 -2.96
N ILE A 102 -9.67 -4.33 -2.33
CA ILE A 102 -9.71 -3.65 -1.02
C ILE A 102 -10.17 -2.21 -1.23
N ALA A 103 -9.58 -1.52 -2.20
CA ALA A 103 -9.85 -0.12 -2.46
C ALA A 103 -11.32 0.16 -2.73
N CYS A 104 -11.99 -0.67 -3.54
CA CYS A 104 -13.41 -0.50 -3.86
C CYS A 104 -14.32 -0.44 -2.62
N SER A 105 -13.93 -1.10 -1.53
CA SER A 105 -14.76 -1.17 -0.32
C SER A 105 -14.44 -0.11 0.73
N ILE A 106 -13.18 0.31 0.84
CA ILE A 106 -12.74 1.14 1.98
C ILE A 106 -12.15 2.50 1.58
N LEU A 107 -11.91 2.76 0.28
CA LEU A 107 -11.13 3.92 -0.14
C LEU A 107 -11.76 5.25 0.31
N SER A 108 -13.09 5.37 0.24
CA SER A 108 -13.80 6.58 0.66
C SER A 108 -13.60 6.91 2.14
N GLN A 109 -13.54 5.87 2.97
CA GLN A 109 -13.35 5.95 4.40
C GLN A 109 -11.88 6.22 4.73
N VAL A 110 -10.97 5.57 4.02
CA VAL A 110 -9.52 5.82 4.11
C VAL A 110 -9.23 7.30 3.83
N VAL A 111 -9.70 7.85 2.72
CA VAL A 111 -9.39 9.26 2.39
C VAL A 111 -10.03 10.22 3.39
N SER A 112 -11.22 9.93 3.91
CA SER A 112 -11.88 10.81 4.90
C SER A 112 -11.27 10.76 6.30
N HIS A 113 -10.73 9.60 6.73
CA HIS A 113 -10.23 9.42 8.10
C HIS A 113 -8.69 9.54 8.20
N CYS A 114 -7.94 9.17 7.16
CA CYS A 114 -6.49 9.28 7.12
C CYS A 114 -6.06 10.71 6.73
N ARG A 115 -6.11 11.63 7.69
CA ARG A 115 -5.88 13.08 7.46
C ARG A 115 -4.48 13.43 6.94
N ARG A 116 -3.48 12.60 7.22
CA ARG A 116 -2.09 12.80 6.78
C ARG A 116 -1.79 12.19 5.42
N LEU A 117 -2.73 11.46 4.85
CA LEU A 117 -2.56 10.81 3.57
C LEU A 117 -2.37 11.86 2.49
N ALA A 118 -1.23 11.78 1.79
CA ALA A 118 -0.85 12.63 0.68
C ALA A 118 -1.16 11.95 -0.66
N VAL A 119 -1.01 10.63 -0.74
CA VAL A 119 -1.27 9.82 -1.94
C VAL A 119 -1.98 8.52 -1.54
N ALA A 120 -3.02 8.17 -2.30
CA ALA A 120 -3.72 6.90 -2.22
C ALA A 120 -3.73 6.24 -3.61
N ILE A 121 -3.10 5.08 -3.72
CA ILE A 121 -3.00 4.32 -4.97
C ILE A 121 -4.01 3.18 -4.94
N VAL A 122 -4.87 3.15 -5.97
CA VAL A 122 -5.66 1.98 -6.32
C VAL A 122 -4.84 1.17 -7.32
N ALA A 123 -4.19 0.14 -6.83
CA ALA A 123 -3.37 -0.75 -7.63
C ALA A 123 -4.25 -1.76 -8.37
N THR A 124 -4.14 -1.75 -9.70
CA THR A 124 -4.82 -2.69 -10.61
C THR A 124 -3.78 -3.44 -11.41
N TYR A 125 -4.03 -4.70 -11.76
CA TYR A 125 -3.08 -5.47 -12.56
C TYR A 125 -3.44 -5.44 -14.05
N SER A 126 -2.46 -5.67 -14.91
CA SER A 126 -2.62 -5.61 -16.36
C SER A 126 -3.63 -6.62 -16.92
N TRP A 127 -3.82 -7.76 -16.25
CA TRP A 127 -4.87 -8.72 -16.61
C TRP A 127 -6.29 -8.25 -16.22
N GLU A 128 -6.40 -7.19 -15.41
CA GLU A 128 -7.66 -6.53 -15.01
C GLU A 128 -7.88 -5.23 -15.82
N ARG A 129 -7.37 -5.18 -17.06
CA ARG A 129 -7.32 -3.92 -17.83
C ARG A 129 -8.70 -3.34 -18.15
N GLU A 130 -9.69 -4.17 -18.41
CA GLU A 130 -11.07 -3.72 -18.70
C GLU A 130 -11.71 -3.16 -17.43
N ASP A 131 -11.57 -3.90 -16.32
CA ASP A 131 -12.04 -3.50 -14.99
C ASP A 131 -11.42 -2.17 -14.53
N SER A 132 -10.11 -1.98 -14.73
CA SER A 132 -9.44 -0.74 -14.33
C SER A 132 -9.86 0.49 -15.14
N VAL A 133 -10.37 0.34 -16.39
CA VAL A 133 -10.94 1.49 -17.14
C VAL A 133 -12.24 1.85 -16.46
N TYR A 134 -13.09 0.85 -16.29
CA TYR A 134 -14.38 0.98 -15.67
C TYR A 134 -14.26 1.63 -14.29
N TYR A 135 -13.35 1.17 -13.43
CA TYR A 135 -13.19 1.74 -12.10
C TYR A 135 -12.64 3.16 -12.11
N SER A 136 -11.64 3.47 -12.95
CA SER A 136 -11.18 4.87 -13.06
C SER A 136 -12.32 5.83 -13.42
N GLN A 137 -13.28 5.38 -14.23
CA GLN A 137 -14.44 6.17 -14.64
C GLN A 137 -15.59 6.15 -13.62
N ASN A 138 -15.79 5.06 -12.89
CA ASN A 138 -16.98 4.82 -12.08
C ASN A 138 -16.77 4.89 -10.57
N LEU A 139 -15.53 4.93 -10.08
CA LEU A 139 -15.28 5.04 -8.63
C LEU A 139 -15.81 6.35 -8.05
N GLY A 140 -16.04 7.38 -8.88
CA GLY A 140 -16.70 8.62 -8.46
C GLY A 140 -15.94 9.43 -7.41
N PHE A 141 -14.67 9.11 -7.14
CA PHE A 141 -13.86 9.81 -6.16
C PHE A 141 -13.26 11.08 -6.75
N ALA A 142 -13.74 12.24 -6.30
CA ALA A 142 -13.16 13.54 -6.63
C ALA A 142 -11.95 13.92 -5.75
N ASP A 143 -11.44 12.99 -4.93
CA ASP A 143 -10.33 13.28 -4.03
C ASP A 143 -9.01 13.35 -4.81
N THR A 144 -8.37 14.53 -4.79
CA THR A 144 -7.12 14.80 -5.52
C THR A 144 -5.95 13.91 -5.12
N ARG A 145 -6.02 13.26 -3.95
CA ARG A 145 -4.98 12.34 -3.46
C ARG A 145 -5.06 10.96 -4.10
N VAL A 146 -6.17 10.62 -4.75
CA VAL A 146 -6.41 9.29 -5.32
C VAL A 146 -5.84 9.17 -6.73
N VAL A 147 -5.12 8.08 -6.97
CA VAL A 147 -4.58 7.69 -8.28
C VAL A 147 -4.91 6.24 -8.55
N VAL A 148 -5.42 5.94 -9.75
CA VAL A 148 -5.54 4.56 -10.24
C VAL A 148 -4.31 4.26 -11.08
N MET A 149 -3.57 3.22 -10.69
CA MET A 149 -2.37 2.77 -11.38
C MET A 149 -2.53 1.34 -11.86
N VAL A 150 -2.14 1.10 -13.11
CA VAL A 150 -1.96 -0.25 -13.62
C VAL A 150 -0.52 -0.65 -13.32
N LEU A 151 -0.34 -1.54 -12.34
CA LEU A 151 0.97 -2.08 -12.02
C LEU A 151 1.39 -3.09 -13.10
N SER A 152 2.68 -3.06 -13.47
CA SER A 152 3.24 -3.97 -14.45
C SER A 152 3.33 -5.38 -13.90
N ALA A 153 3.53 -6.37 -14.78
CA ALA A 153 3.87 -7.73 -14.36
C ALA A 153 5.20 -7.76 -13.57
N ASP A 154 6.07 -6.78 -13.82
CA ASP A 154 7.35 -6.61 -13.15
C ASP A 154 7.26 -5.67 -11.91
N TYR A 155 6.14 -5.71 -11.19
CA TYR A 155 5.92 -4.91 -9.98
C TYR A 155 7.07 -5.03 -8.98
N ASP A 156 7.58 -6.26 -8.77
CA ASP A 156 8.71 -6.50 -7.87
C ASP A 156 9.98 -5.75 -8.32
N ALA A 157 10.23 -5.69 -9.64
CA ALA A 157 11.36 -4.96 -10.19
C ALA A 157 11.21 -3.44 -10.00
N ASP A 158 9.99 -2.91 -10.21
CA ASP A 158 9.70 -1.49 -9.97
C ASP A 158 9.85 -1.12 -8.49
N TRP A 159 9.38 -1.98 -7.58
CA TRP A 159 9.58 -1.81 -6.15
C TRP A 159 11.08 -1.83 -5.80
N GLU A 160 11.85 -2.78 -6.36
CA GLU A 160 13.29 -2.89 -6.11
C GLU A 160 14.06 -1.65 -6.58
N ILE A 161 13.73 -1.12 -7.76
CA ILE A 161 14.30 0.13 -8.28
C ILE A 161 14.08 1.26 -7.26
N GLY A 162 12.85 1.40 -6.78
CA GLY A 162 12.50 2.38 -5.75
C GLY A 162 13.27 2.22 -4.44
N ALA A 163 13.41 0.97 -3.98
CA ALA A 163 14.14 0.68 -2.75
C ALA A 163 15.64 1.00 -2.83
N ARG A 164 16.20 1.00 -4.05
CA ARG A 164 17.58 1.42 -4.33
C ARG A 164 17.71 2.93 -4.61
N GLY A 165 16.63 3.69 -4.49
CA GLY A 165 16.60 5.14 -4.71
C GLY A 165 16.33 5.56 -6.16
N GLY A 166 15.92 4.64 -7.02
CA GLY A 166 15.45 4.93 -8.37
C GLY A 166 13.99 5.38 -8.40
N GLU A 167 13.48 5.66 -9.60
CA GLU A 167 12.08 6.03 -9.82
C GLU A 167 11.18 4.80 -9.82
N ASP A 168 10.19 4.78 -8.93
CA ASP A 168 9.19 3.72 -8.79
C ASP A 168 7.75 4.26 -8.92
N PHE A 169 6.77 3.38 -8.72
CA PHE A 169 5.36 3.74 -8.81
C PHE A 169 4.92 4.79 -7.79
N TRP A 170 5.59 4.92 -6.64
CA TRP A 170 5.28 5.95 -5.65
C TRP A 170 5.63 7.34 -6.17
N ILE A 171 6.84 7.50 -6.71
CA ILE A 171 7.30 8.78 -7.30
C ILE A 171 6.37 9.18 -8.45
N ARG A 172 5.99 8.23 -9.30
CA ARG A 172 5.04 8.49 -10.40
C ARG A 172 3.66 8.89 -9.88
N ALA A 173 3.16 8.26 -8.82
CA ALA A 173 1.89 8.61 -8.18
C ALA A 173 1.92 10.01 -7.55
N GLU A 174 2.99 10.36 -6.84
CA GLU A 174 3.20 11.69 -6.26
C GLU A 174 3.20 12.78 -7.35
N ALA A 175 3.96 12.56 -8.42
CA ALA A 175 3.99 13.47 -9.57
C ALA A 175 2.58 13.67 -10.15
N PHE A 176 1.82 12.58 -10.31
CA PHE A 176 0.45 12.63 -10.81
C PHE A 176 -0.50 13.41 -9.88
N VAL A 177 -0.45 13.16 -8.57
CA VAL A 177 -1.23 13.90 -7.56
C VAL A 177 -0.87 15.39 -7.57
N ASN A 178 0.42 15.73 -7.69
CA ASN A 178 0.86 17.12 -7.72
C ASN A 178 0.33 17.85 -8.95
N ARG A 179 0.32 17.20 -10.12
CA ARG A 179 -0.27 17.76 -11.34
C ARG A 179 -1.79 17.95 -11.22
N LYS A 180 -2.51 17.04 -10.55
CA LYS A 180 -3.93 17.24 -10.21
C LYS A 180 -4.14 18.46 -9.32
N ARG A 181 -3.33 18.60 -8.26
CA ARG A 181 -3.40 19.76 -7.34
C ARG A 181 -3.08 21.08 -8.04
N ALA A 182 -2.20 21.05 -9.04
CA ALA A 182 -1.87 22.20 -9.88
C ALA A 182 -2.94 22.52 -10.94
N GLY A 183 -3.95 21.67 -11.11
CA GLY A 183 -4.99 21.84 -12.14
C GLY A 183 -4.52 21.51 -13.56
N GLU A 184 -3.37 20.85 -13.72
CA GLU A 184 -2.85 20.41 -15.02
C GLU A 184 -3.58 19.18 -15.55
N ILE A 185 -4.16 18.40 -14.65
CA ILE A 185 -4.96 17.21 -14.93
C ILE A 185 -6.28 17.36 -14.19
N ASP A 186 -7.37 16.92 -14.81
CA ASP A 186 -8.67 16.86 -14.16
C ASP A 186 -8.60 16.05 -12.85
N SER A 187 -9.26 16.59 -11.83
CA SER A 187 -9.43 15.99 -10.52
C SER A 187 -10.19 14.66 -10.54
N THR A 188 -10.92 14.38 -11.62
CA THR A 188 -11.53 13.06 -11.85
C THR A 188 -10.47 11.95 -11.79
N PRO A 189 -10.83 10.72 -11.37
CA PRO A 189 -9.89 9.62 -11.32
C PRO A 189 -9.40 9.26 -12.74
N SER A 190 -8.32 9.90 -13.15
CA SER A 190 -7.60 9.63 -14.37
C SER A 190 -6.56 8.55 -14.13
N ARG A 191 -6.35 7.70 -15.14
CA ARG A 191 -5.30 6.68 -15.11
C ARG A 191 -3.94 7.34 -15.15
N CYS A 192 -3.07 6.99 -14.22
CA CYS A 192 -1.64 7.24 -14.40
C CYS A 192 -1.10 6.16 -15.35
N CYS A 193 -0.89 6.52 -16.62
CA CYS A 193 -0.20 5.65 -17.56
C CYS A 193 1.27 5.57 -17.15
N VAL A 194 1.71 4.38 -16.72
CA VAL A 194 3.14 4.09 -16.62
C VAL A 194 3.64 3.87 -18.05
N PRO A 195 4.65 4.62 -18.52
CA PRO A 195 5.23 4.45 -19.86
C PRO A 195 5.92 3.09 -20.02
#